data_AF-A0A1F2RYC5-F1
#
_entry.id   AF-A0A1F2RYC5-F1
#
_cell.length_a   1.000
_cell.length_b   1.000
_cell.length_c   1.000
_cell.angle_alpha   90.00
_cell.angle_beta   90.00
_cell.angle_gamma   90.00
#
_symmetry.space_group_name_H-M   'P 1'
#
loop_
_entity.id
_entity.type
_entity.pdbx_description
1 polymer ?
#
loop_
_entity_poly.entity_id
_entity_poly.type
_entity_poly.pdbx_seq_one_letter_code
_entity_poly.pdbx_strand_id
1 'polypeptide(L)'
;MADKIKTGAMLIEGKALLPVSLMLESERCSEGWIWLKNLDRYRLARKVRDRGWNFFSIRGEVKARAFGLDVEKTTRRALRRVLANPKSAAFNCREITEVVLIRFLGLPYVSISAGPRHIQESNVLLQSELAAA
;
A
#
# COMPACT_ATOMS: atom_id res chain seq x y z
N MET A 1 -9.64 8.31 -10.23
CA MET A 1 -8.50 8.17 -9.27
C MET A 1 -8.96 7.71 -7.89
N ALA A 2 -10.06 8.23 -7.31
CA ALA A 2 -10.57 7.77 -6.01
C ALA A 2 -11.20 6.36 -6.06
N ASP A 3 -11.72 5.94 -7.21
CA ASP A 3 -12.14 4.57 -7.54
C ASP A 3 -11.06 3.51 -7.32
N LYS A 4 -9.78 3.91 -7.40
CA LYS A 4 -8.62 3.05 -7.17
C LYS A 4 -8.26 2.93 -5.68
N ILE A 5 -8.70 3.88 -4.85
CA ILE A 5 -8.41 3.93 -3.42
C ILE A 5 -9.48 3.11 -2.70
N LYS A 6 -9.30 1.80 -2.67
CA LYS A 6 -10.24 0.85 -2.09
C LYS A 6 -9.50 -0.28 -1.37
N THR A 7 -10.21 -0.97 -0.47
CA THR A 7 -9.70 -2.17 0.17
C THR A 7 -9.24 -3.22 -0.85
N GLY A 8 -8.09 -3.84 -0.59
CA GLY A 8 -7.42 -4.80 -1.45
C GLY A 8 -6.55 -4.19 -2.55
N ALA A 9 -6.54 -2.86 -2.70
CA ALA A 9 -5.70 -2.20 -3.69
C ALA A 9 -4.21 -2.27 -3.28
N MET A 10 -3.36 -2.62 -4.23
CA MET A 10 -1.94 -2.87 -4.01
C MET A 10 -1.07 -1.73 -4.54
N LEU A 11 -0.09 -1.32 -3.74
CA LEU A 11 0.95 -0.37 -4.12
C LEU A 11 2.33 -0.99 -3.96
N ILE A 12 3.26 -0.60 -4.82
CA ILE A 12 4.67 -0.96 -4.75
C ILE A 12 5.50 0.32 -4.76
N GLU A 13 6.58 0.35 -4.00
CA GLU A 13 7.54 1.45 -4.04
C GLU A 13 8.25 1.47 -5.40
N GLY A 14 8.38 2.63 -6.04
CA GLY A 14 8.87 2.71 -7.42
C GLY A 14 10.32 2.25 -7.65
N LYS A 15 11.10 2.15 -6.56
CA LYS A 15 12.47 1.61 -6.55
C LYS A 15 12.56 0.19 -6.00
N ALA A 16 11.43 -0.46 -5.73
CA ALA A 16 11.40 -1.82 -5.23
C ALA A 16 12.10 -2.77 -6.21
N LEU A 17 12.96 -3.65 -5.69
CA LEU A 17 13.48 -4.75 -6.46
C LEU A 17 12.34 -5.73 -6.74
N LEU A 18 12.20 -6.12 -8.00
CA LEU A 18 11.20 -7.07 -8.46
C LEU A 18 11.89 -8.16 -9.30
N PRO A 19 11.32 -9.37 -9.38
CA PRO A 19 11.85 -10.42 -10.22
C PRO A 19 12.04 -9.93 -11.67
N VAL A 20 13.19 -10.25 -12.27
CA VAL A 20 13.45 -10.00 -13.68
C VAL A 20 12.33 -10.64 -14.49
N SER A 21 11.68 -9.89 -15.40
CA SER A 21 10.48 -10.24 -16.17
C SER A 21 9.10 -10.13 -15.48
N LEU A 22 9.01 -9.66 -14.23
CA LEU A 22 7.71 -9.42 -13.60
C LEU A 22 7.03 -8.18 -14.20
N MET A 23 6.24 -8.38 -15.25
CA MET A 23 5.43 -7.34 -15.84
C MET A 23 4.17 -7.09 -15.01
N LEU A 24 4.11 -5.92 -14.38
CA LEU A 24 2.97 -5.44 -13.63
C LEU A 24 2.35 -4.25 -14.35
N GLU A 25 1.10 -4.39 -14.76
CA GLU A 25 0.33 -3.26 -15.23
C GLU A 25 0.18 -2.27 -14.08
N SER A 26 0.65 -1.05 -14.27
CA SER A 26 0.87 -0.13 -13.17
C SER A 26 0.72 1.33 -13.57
N GLU A 27 0.56 2.20 -12.58
CA GLU A 27 0.41 3.64 -12.77
C GLU A 27 1.05 4.41 -11.62
N ARG A 28 1.67 5.55 -11.92
CA ARG A 28 2.29 6.38 -10.88
C ARG A 28 1.25 6.83 -9.85
N CYS A 29 1.61 6.68 -8.58
CA CYS A 29 0.89 7.26 -7.44
C CYS A 29 1.70 8.45 -6.89
N SER A 30 1.44 8.84 -5.65
CA SER A 30 2.18 9.86 -4.92
C SER A 30 3.34 9.27 -4.11
N GLU A 31 4.26 10.12 -3.66
CA GLU A 31 5.32 9.77 -2.69
C GLU A 31 6.24 8.63 -3.14
N GLY A 32 6.50 8.51 -4.45
CA GLY A 32 7.33 7.44 -5.00
C GLY A 32 6.63 6.08 -5.09
N TRP A 33 5.34 5.99 -4.78
CA TRP A 33 4.57 4.75 -4.90
C TRP A 33 3.97 4.59 -6.30
N ILE A 34 3.72 3.34 -6.67
CA ILE A 34 3.10 2.94 -7.93
C ILE A 34 1.89 2.06 -7.61
N TRP A 35 0.76 2.36 -8.22
CA TRP A 35 -0.45 1.54 -8.19
C TRP A 35 -0.29 0.31 -9.07
N LEU A 36 -0.72 -0.85 -8.57
CA LEU A 36 -0.91 -2.03 -9.41
C LEU A 36 -2.34 -2.06 -9.94
N LYS A 37 -2.48 -2.18 -11.26
CA LYS A 37 -3.79 -2.32 -11.91
C LYS A 37 -4.18 -3.78 -11.97
N ASN A 38 -5.48 -4.04 -11.74
CA ASN A 38 -6.09 -5.36 -11.93
C ASN A 38 -5.38 -6.52 -11.20
N LEU A 39 -4.69 -6.20 -10.10
CA LEU A 39 -3.86 -7.13 -9.36
C LEU A 39 -4.20 -7.05 -7.87
N ASP A 40 -4.95 -8.05 -7.41
CA ASP A 40 -5.19 -8.26 -5.99
C ASP A 40 -3.98 -8.94 -5.32
N ARG A 41 -4.03 -9.00 -3.99
CA ARG A 41 -3.04 -9.64 -3.13
C ARG A 41 -2.68 -11.06 -3.59
N TYR A 42 -3.67 -11.88 -3.93
CA TYR A 42 -3.45 -13.29 -4.26
C TYR A 42 -2.75 -13.45 -5.61
N ARG A 43 -3.19 -12.69 -6.62
CA ARG A 43 -2.59 -12.68 -7.96
C ARG A 43 -1.16 -12.16 -7.91
N LEU A 44 -0.90 -11.10 -7.16
CA LEU A 44 0.46 -10.60 -6.96
C LEU A 44 1.35 -11.66 -6.31
N ALA A 45 0.89 -12.22 -5.19
CA ALA A 45 1.65 -13.21 -4.44
C ALA A 45 1.98 -14.45 -5.28
N ARG A 46 1.03 -14.90 -6.11
CA ARG A 46 1.28 -15.98 -7.07
C ARG A 46 2.35 -15.61 -8.09
N LYS A 47 2.23 -14.47 -8.77
CA LYS A 47 3.20 -14.04 -9.79
C LYS A 47 4.62 -13.89 -9.24
N VAL A 48 4.75 -13.44 -8.00
CA VAL A 48 6.01 -13.30 -7.27
C VAL A 48 6.59 -14.69 -6.95
N ARG A 49 5.78 -15.58 -6.36
CA ARG A 49 6.21 -16.96 -6.02
C ARG A 49 6.53 -17.83 -7.23
N ASP A 50 5.81 -17.69 -8.33
CA ASP A 50 6.07 -18.40 -9.59
C ASP A 50 7.47 -18.07 -10.15
N ARG A 51 8.12 -17.01 -9.64
CA ARG A 51 9.48 -16.59 -10.01
C ARG A 51 10.51 -16.85 -8.90
N GLY A 52 10.16 -17.67 -7.91
CA GLY A 52 11.06 -18.02 -6.79
C GLY A 52 11.22 -16.92 -5.74
N TRP A 53 10.44 -15.85 -5.80
CA TRP A 53 10.47 -14.76 -4.82
C TRP A 53 9.36 -14.93 -3.79
N ASN A 54 9.50 -14.21 -2.69
CA ASN A 54 8.57 -14.23 -1.57
C ASN A 54 7.73 -12.97 -1.48
N PHE A 55 6.52 -13.14 -0.97
CA PHE A 55 5.58 -12.06 -0.70
C PHE A 55 5.07 -12.18 0.74
N PHE A 56 5.56 -11.31 1.62
CA PHE A 56 5.33 -11.39 3.06
C PHE A 56 4.18 -10.50 3.53
N SER A 57 3.48 -11.00 4.55
CA SER A 57 2.57 -10.22 5.38
C SER A 57 3.29 -9.78 6.62
N ILE A 58 3.35 -8.48 6.88
CA ILE A 58 4.00 -7.94 8.08
C ILE A 58 2.92 -7.28 8.95
N ARG A 59 3.10 -7.32 10.27
CA ARG A 59 2.23 -6.61 11.21
C ARG A 59 2.57 -5.11 11.18
N GLY A 60 1.77 -4.26 11.83
CA GLY A 60 2.05 -2.82 11.87
C GLY A 60 1.37 -2.04 10.76
N GLU A 61 0.06 -2.22 10.64
CA GLU A 61 -0.76 -1.37 9.77
C GLU A 61 -0.63 0.10 10.16
N VAL A 62 -0.48 0.97 9.15
CA VAL A 62 -0.49 2.42 9.35
C VAL A 62 -1.86 2.97 8.98
N LYS A 63 -2.34 3.94 9.76
CA LYS A 63 -3.65 4.58 9.55
C LYS A 63 -3.48 6.09 9.43
N ALA A 64 -4.13 6.69 8.46
CA ALA A 64 -4.17 8.14 8.29
C ALA A 64 -5.61 8.63 8.12
N ARG A 65 -5.87 9.82 8.66
CA ARG A 65 -7.17 10.50 8.56
C ARG A 65 -7.02 11.84 7.84
N ALA A 66 -8.03 12.24 7.10
CA ALA A 66 -8.15 13.58 6.54
C ALA A 66 -9.60 14.06 6.65
N PHE A 67 -9.80 15.33 6.98
CA PHE A 67 -11.11 15.95 7.12
C PHE A 67 -11.41 16.82 5.89
N GLY A 68 -12.67 16.90 5.48
CA GLY A 68 -13.12 17.76 4.39
C GLY A 68 -14.47 17.37 3.81
N LEU A 69 -15.18 18.36 3.26
CA LEU A 69 -16.50 18.20 2.65
C LEU A 69 -16.45 17.51 1.28
N ASP A 70 -15.38 17.76 0.53
CA ASP A 70 -15.10 17.11 -0.77
C ASP A 70 -14.45 15.74 -0.51
N VAL A 71 -15.24 14.67 -0.65
CA VAL A 71 -14.80 13.30 -0.36
C VAL A 71 -13.59 12.91 -1.21
N GLU A 72 -13.57 13.25 -2.50
CA GLU A 72 -12.48 12.86 -3.40
C GLU A 72 -11.14 13.50 -3.02
N LYS A 73 -11.15 14.82 -2.77
CA LYS A 73 -9.96 15.55 -2.29
C LYS A 73 -9.52 15.04 -0.92
N THR A 74 -10.47 14.74 -0.05
CA THR A 74 -10.21 14.27 1.31
C THR A 74 -9.58 12.87 1.29
N THR A 75 -10.10 11.94 0.48
CA THR A 75 -9.52 10.61 0.27
C THR A 75 -8.10 10.69 -0.27
N ARG A 76 -7.83 11.53 -1.28
CA ARG A 76 -6.46 11.72 -1.79
C ARG A 76 -5.49 12.28 -0.74
N ARG A 77 -5.97 13.13 0.17
CA ARG A 77 -5.16 13.68 1.27
C ARG A 77 -4.87 12.60 2.32
N ALA A 78 -5.85 11.78 2.68
CA ALA A 78 -5.64 10.64 3.58
C ALA A 78 -4.65 9.64 2.98
N LEU A 79 -4.74 9.37 1.66
CA LEU A 79 -3.82 8.46 0.96
C LEU A 79 -2.39 8.99 1.00
N ARG A 80 -2.17 10.25 0.64
CA ARG A 80 -0.83 10.86 0.72
C ARG A 80 -0.23 10.76 2.12
N ARG A 81 -1.03 11.01 3.16
CA ARG A 81 -0.60 10.89 4.56
C ARG A 81 -0.23 9.45 4.94
N VAL A 82 -0.99 8.45 4.49
CA VAL A 82 -0.68 7.04 4.82
C VAL A 82 0.58 6.57 4.10
N LEU A 83 0.80 6.99 2.84
CA LEU A 83 1.97 6.63 2.05
C LEU A 83 3.24 7.35 2.52
N ALA A 84 3.15 8.62 2.89
CA ALA A 84 4.26 9.40 3.44
C ALA A 84 4.65 9.02 4.89
N ASN A 85 3.95 8.05 5.51
CA ASN A 85 4.28 7.61 6.85
C ASN A 85 5.73 7.04 6.87
N PRO A 86 6.62 7.44 7.80
CA PRO A 86 7.99 6.94 7.86
C PRO A 86 8.10 5.41 8.00
N LYS A 87 7.12 4.77 8.65
CA LYS A 87 7.01 3.29 8.71
C LYS A 87 6.77 2.65 7.34
N SER A 88 6.53 3.45 6.30
CA SER A 88 6.46 3.00 4.91
C SER A 88 7.82 2.76 4.28
N ALA A 89 8.91 3.35 4.78
CA ALA A 89 10.23 3.20 4.18
C ALA A 89 10.83 1.79 4.37
N ALA A 90 10.32 1.02 5.33
CA ALA A 90 10.81 -0.33 5.63
C ALA A 90 10.20 -1.43 4.74
N PHE A 91 9.17 -1.09 3.95
CA PHE A 91 8.42 -2.07 3.19
C PHE A 91 8.23 -1.57 1.77
N ASN A 92 8.51 -2.43 0.80
CA ASN A 92 8.45 -2.07 -0.61
C ASN A 92 7.07 -2.31 -1.23
N CYS A 93 6.10 -2.84 -0.48
CA CYS A 93 4.74 -3.08 -0.93
C CYS A 93 3.72 -2.72 0.16
N ARG A 94 2.55 -2.24 -0.24
CA ARG A 94 1.44 -1.94 0.67
C ARG A 94 0.13 -2.40 0.10
N GLU A 95 -0.73 -2.88 0.99
CA GLU A 95 -2.12 -3.18 0.70
C GLU A 95 -2.99 -2.16 1.42
N ILE A 96 -3.91 -1.51 0.72
CA ILE A 96 -4.99 -0.80 1.39
C ILE A 96 -5.91 -1.84 2.00
N THR A 97 -5.98 -1.85 3.32
CA THR A 97 -6.80 -2.81 4.08
C THR A 97 -8.17 -2.24 4.40
N GLU A 98 -8.26 -0.92 4.54
CA GLU A 98 -9.50 -0.25 4.93
C GLU A 98 -9.59 1.16 4.35
N VAL A 99 -10.77 1.53 3.86
CA VAL A 99 -11.14 2.91 3.52
C VAL A 99 -12.50 3.19 4.13
N VAL A 100 -12.57 4.12 5.09
CA VAL A 100 -13.83 4.47 5.77
C VAL A 100 -14.11 5.96 5.62
N LEU A 101 -15.36 6.27 5.26
CA LEU A 101 -15.91 7.63 5.29
C LEU A 101 -16.80 7.75 6.53
N ILE A 102 -16.44 8.64 7.46
CA ILE A 102 -17.12 8.80 8.75
C ILE A 102 -17.41 10.29 8.96
N ARG A 103 -18.43 10.62 9.75
CA ARG A 103 -18.63 11.97 10.29
C ARG A 103 -18.41 11.95 11.80
N PHE A 104 -17.60 12.88 12.30
CA PHE A 104 -17.40 13.08 13.73
C PHE A 104 -17.76 14.52 14.08
N LEU A 105 -18.70 14.71 15.02
CA LEU A 105 -19.23 16.03 15.42
C LEU A 105 -19.69 16.88 14.22
N GLY A 106 -20.36 16.26 13.24
CA GLY A 106 -20.85 16.92 12.02
C GLY A 106 -19.79 17.15 10.94
N LEU A 107 -18.50 16.94 11.22
CA LEU A 107 -17.43 17.10 10.24
C LEU A 107 -17.07 15.77 9.55
N PRO A 108 -17.19 15.67 8.21
CA PRO A 108 -16.79 14.48 7.48
C PRO A 108 -15.26 14.32 7.44
N TYR A 109 -14.83 13.06 7.56
CA TYR A 109 -13.45 12.66 7.37
C TYR A 109 -13.35 11.29 6.71
N VAL A 110 -12.23 11.07 6.03
CA VAL A 110 -11.83 9.79 5.46
C VAL A 110 -10.69 9.23 6.28
N SER A 111 -10.78 7.94 6.63
CA SER A 111 -9.72 7.17 7.23
C SER A 111 -9.26 6.09 6.27
N ILE A 112 -7.96 6.01 6.03
CA ILE A 112 -7.35 4.94 5.22
C ILE A 112 -6.35 4.20 6.09
N SER A 113 -6.43 2.87 6.02
CA SER A 113 -5.48 1.98 6.66
C SER A 113 -4.71 1.19 5.59
N ALA A 114 -3.41 1.01 5.79
CA ALA A 114 -2.54 0.31 4.86
C ALA A 114 -1.62 -0.67 5.59
N GLY A 115 -1.75 -1.95 5.25
CA GLY A 115 -0.93 -3.03 5.76
C GLY A 115 0.42 -3.10 5.05
N PRO A 116 1.53 -3.30 5.78
CA PRO A 116 2.84 -3.50 5.17
C PRO A 116 2.95 -4.90 4.53
N ARG A 117 3.52 -4.92 3.34
CA ARG A 117 3.83 -6.12 2.56
C ARG A 117 5.26 -6.01 2.06
N HIS A 118 5.92 -7.14 1.84
CA HIS A 118 7.29 -7.11 1.37
C HIS A 118 7.51 -8.15 0.26
N ILE A 119 8.13 -7.72 -0.83
CA ILE A 119 8.55 -8.56 -1.96
C ILE A 119 10.07 -8.68 -1.91
N GLN A 120 10.60 -9.89 -1.82
CA GLN A 120 12.05 -10.12 -1.88
C GLN A 120 12.38 -11.50 -2.42
N GLU A 121 13.59 -11.68 -2.94
CA GLU A 121 14.07 -12.96 -3.43
C GLU A 121 14.29 -13.96 -2.28
N SER A 122 14.86 -13.49 -1.16
CA SER A 122 15.19 -14.33 -0.01
C SER A 122 13.97 -14.85 0.74
N ASN A 123 14.09 -16.05 1.29
CA ASN A 123 13.10 -16.65 2.20
C ASN A 123 13.18 -16.09 3.63
N VAL A 124 14.23 -15.34 3.95
CA VAL A 124 14.45 -14.77 5.29
C VAL A 124 14.08 -13.29 5.27
N LEU A 125 13.08 -12.90 6.07
CA LEU A 125 12.73 -11.50 6.25
C LEU A 125 13.82 -10.80 7.07
N LEU A 126 14.47 -9.80 6.49
CA LEU A 126 15.63 -9.17 7.12
C LEU A 126 15.19 -8.42 8.39
N GLN A 127 15.93 -8.60 9.48
CA GLN A 127 15.57 -8.11 10.81
C GLN A 127 15.39 -6.59 10.89
N SER A 128 16.07 -5.84 10.01
CA SER A 128 15.92 -4.39 9.83
C SER A 128 14.50 -3.97 9.40
N GLU A 129 13.76 -4.87 8.75
CA GLU A 129 12.40 -4.63 8.25
C GLU A 129 11.36 -4.88 9.35
N LEU A 130 11.63 -5.81 10.27
CA LEU A 130 10.77 -6.07 11.45
C LEU A 130 10.85 -4.94 12.48
N ALA A 131 12.03 -4.36 12.69
CA ALA A 131 12.24 -3.29 13.66
C ALA A 131 11.54 -1.97 13.29
N ALA A 132 11.09 -1.83 12.04
CA ALA A 132 10.45 -0.64 11.51
C ALA A 132 8.92 -0.77 11.30
N ALA A 133 8.35 -1.95 11.61
CA ALA A 133 6.91 -2.20 11.70
C ALA A 133 6.29 -1.54 12.96
#